data_AF-W2KHI9-F1
#
_entry.id   AF-W2KHI9-F1
#
_cell.length_a   1.000
_cell.length_b   1.000
_cell.length_c   1.000
_cell.angle_alpha   90.00
_cell.angle_beta   90.00
_cell.angle_gamma   90.00
#
_symmetry.space_group_name_H-M   'P 1'
#
loop_
_entity.id
_entity.type
_entity.pdbx_description
1 polymer ?
#
loop_
_entity_poly.entity_id
_entity_poly.type
_entity_poly.pdbx_seq_one_letter_code
_entity_poly.pdbx_strand_id
1 'polypeptide(L)'
;MAKIEEIAELSGIERWKAQRLARKLDGDIQQLKVALSELDTVKPKKTTYTKKANVFFLEKRNVIVKNKKSKLLLVGVVHSAGTHGIRDTPGELKGKEKKRHDVGLKLRNSSQ
;
A
#
# COMPACT_ATOMS: atom_id res chain seq x y z
N MET A 1 -5.81 24.02 -27.14
CA MET A 1 -6.00 23.56 -25.75
C MET A 1 -6.67 22.19 -25.80
N ALA A 2 -5.93 21.12 -25.49
CA ALA A 2 -6.45 19.76 -25.54
C ALA A 2 -7.16 19.42 -24.22
N LYS A 3 -8.42 18.98 -24.33
CA LYS A 3 -9.29 18.58 -23.22
C LYS A 3 -8.67 17.39 -22.48
N ILE A 4 -8.46 17.56 -21.17
CA ILE A 4 -8.15 16.48 -20.24
C ILE A 4 -9.49 15.98 -19.69
N GLU A 5 -10.24 15.24 -20.50
CA GLU A 5 -11.49 14.58 -20.07
C GLU A 5 -11.51 13.16 -20.64
N GLU A 6 -10.65 12.29 -20.12
CA GLU A 6 -10.83 10.84 -20.26
C GLU A 6 -10.08 10.10 -19.13
N ILE A 7 -10.52 10.30 -17.90
CA ILE A 7 -10.32 9.33 -16.80
C ILE A 7 -11.70 8.96 -16.25
N ALA A 8 -12.65 8.75 -17.16
CA ALA A 8 -13.97 8.24 -16.83
C ALA A 8 -13.98 6.77 -17.24
N GLU A 9 -14.22 5.91 -16.26
CA GLU A 9 -14.56 4.49 -16.44
C GLU A 9 -13.41 3.55 -16.82
N LEU A 10 -12.46 3.37 -15.90
CA LEU A 10 -11.77 2.07 -15.82
C LEU A 10 -12.85 0.99 -15.70
N SER A 11 -12.88 0.07 -16.65
CA SER A 11 -13.75 -1.10 -16.61
C SER A 11 -13.66 -1.77 -15.24
N GLY A 12 -14.73 -2.41 -14.74
CA GLY A 12 -14.71 -3.05 -13.42
C GLY A 12 -13.52 -4.01 -13.20
N ILE A 13 -12.98 -4.56 -14.29
CA ILE A 13 -11.78 -5.40 -14.33
C ILE A 13 -10.48 -4.61 -14.06
N GLU A 14 -10.36 -3.40 -14.59
CA GLU A 14 -9.19 -2.56 -14.39
C GLU A 14 -9.20 -1.88 -13.02
N ARG A 15 -10.38 -1.51 -12.52
CA ARG A 15 -10.54 -0.94 -11.16
C ARG A 15 -10.08 -1.92 -10.08
N TRP A 16 -10.41 -3.21 -10.17
CA TRP A 16 -9.94 -4.19 -9.16
C TRP A 16 -8.42 -4.44 -9.24
N LYS A 17 -7.84 -4.49 -10.45
CA LYS A 17 -6.39 -4.66 -10.62
C LYS A 17 -5.65 -3.49 -9.98
N ALA A 18 -6.14 -2.28 -10.24
CA ALA A 18 -5.55 -1.06 -9.71
C ALA A 18 -5.75 -0.95 -8.18
N GLN A 19 -6.90 -1.37 -7.64
CA GLN A 19 -7.11 -1.47 -6.18
C GLN A 19 -6.19 -2.49 -5.50
N ARG A 20 -5.93 -3.64 -6.16
CA ARG A 20 -5.00 -4.65 -5.66
C ARG A 20 -3.56 -4.14 -5.64
N LEU A 21 -3.15 -3.43 -6.68
CA LEU A 21 -1.84 -2.77 -6.74
C LEU A 21 -1.70 -1.71 -5.64
N ALA A 22 -2.69 -0.84 -5.47
CA ALA A 22 -2.70 0.16 -4.40
C ALA A 22 -2.56 -0.48 -3.01
N ARG A 23 -3.29 -1.58 -2.73
CA ARG A 23 -3.17 -2.31 -1.47
C ARG A 23 -1.77 -2.91 -1.26
N LYS A 24 -1.14 -3.41 -2.33
CA LYS A 24 0.23 -3.92 -2.26
C LYS A 24 1.20 -2.78 -1.93
N LEU A 25 1.07 -1.64 -2.60
CA LEU A 25 1.88 -0.44 -2.35
C LEU A 25 1.68 0.09 -0.93
N ASP A 26 0.45 0.08 -0.38
CA ASP A 26 0.18 0.43 1.01
C ASP A 26 0.98 -0.46 1.98
N GLY A 27 1.00 -1.77 1.73
CA GLY A 27 1.80 -2.73 2.50
C GLY A 27 3.30 -2.43 2.44
N ASP A 28 3.83 -2.20 1.23
CA ASP A 28 5.24 -1.85 1.01
C ASP A 28 5.61 -0.53 1.71
N ILE A 29 4.73 0.48 1.66
CA ILE A 29 4.88 1.76 2.37
C ILE A 29 4.95 1.55 3.88
N GLN A 30 4.05 0.74 4.44
CA GLN A 30 4.04 0.44 5.88
C GLN A 30 5.32 -0.28 6.31
N GLN A 31 5.76 -1.29 5.55
CA GLN A 31 7.02 -1.99 5.83
C GLN A 31 8.22 -1.03 5.79
N LEU A 32 8.27 -0.12 4.82
CA LEU A 32 9.33 0.89 4.74
C LEU A 32 9.32 1.85 5.94
N LYS A 33 8.13 2.27 6.40
CA LYS A 33 7.98 3.12 7.60
C LYS A 33 8.46 2.40 8.86
N VAL A 34 8.04 1.15 9.07
CA VAL A 34 8.48 0.32 10.20
C VAL A 34 9.98 0.16 10.17
N ALA A 35 10.54 -0.22 9.03
CA ALA A 35 11.97 -0.47 8.90
C ALA A 35 12.83 0.81 8.96
N LEU A 36 12.24 2.01 8.82
CA LEU A 36 12.87 3.29 9.13
C LEU A 36 12.85 3.57 10.64
N SER A 37 11.72 3.33 11.30
CA SER A 37 11.58 3.44 12.76
C SER A 37 12.56 2.52 13.50
N GLU A 38 12.69 1.27 13.05
CA GLU A 38 13.68 0.32 13.59
C GLU A 38 15.12 0.85 13.43
N LEU A 39 15.44 1.47 12.30
CA LEU A 39 16.76 2.07 12.06
C LEU A 39 17.02 3.33 12.90
N ASP A 40 15.98 4.00 13.41
CA ASP A 40 16.11 5.12 14.34
C ASP A 40 16.53 4.65 15.74
N THR A 41 16.24 3.40 16.11
CA THR A 41 16.74 2.81 17.37
C THR A 41 18.23 2.42 17.31
N VAL A 42 18.79 2.25 16.12
CA VAL A 42 20.21 1.91 15.92
C VAL A 42 21.08 3.16 16.06
N LYS A 43 22.12 3.07 16.90
CA LYS A 43 23.09 4.17 17.09
C LYS A 43 23.63 4.70 15.75
N PRO A 44 23.69 6.02 15.54
CA PRO A 44 24.28 6.62 14.36
C PRO A 44 25.71 6.11 14.12
N LYS A 45 26.13 6.04 12.85
CA LYS A 45 27.47 5.58 12.41
C LYS A 45 27.77 4.08 12.61
N LYS A 46 26.88 3.30 13.25
CA LYS A 46 27.01 1.83 13.24
C LYS A 46 26.73 1.26 11.84
N THR A 47 27.44 0.19 11.53
CA THR A 47 27.18 -0.64 10.35
C THR A 47 26.02 -1.58 10.64
N THR A 48 25.15 -1.79 9.67
CA THR A 48 23.95 -2.60 9.78
C THR A 48 23.84 -3.49 8.57
N TYR A 49 23.40 -4.73 8.77
CA TYR A 49 23.16 -5.66 7.67
C TYR A 49 21.83 -5.33 6.98
N THR A 50 21.84 -5.35 5.65
CA THR A 50 20.64 -5.29 4.82
C THR A 50 20.55 -6.56 3.99
N LYS A 51 19.39 -7.22 4.03
CA LYS A 51 19.15 -8.39 3.18
C LYS A 51 18.63 -7.93 1.83
N LYS A 52 19.28 -8.36 0.74
CA LYS A 52 18.82 -8.18 -0.64
C LYS A 52 18.77 -9.58 -1.27
N ALA A 53 17.56 -10.03 -1.61
CA ALA A 53 17.32 -11.44 -1.96
C ALA A 53 17.87 -12.39 -0.90
N ASN A 54 18.85 -13.24 -1.24
CA ASN A 54 19.44 -14.23 -0.33
C ASN A 54 20.78 -13.79 0.28
N VAL A 55 21.21 -12.55 0.05
CA VAL A 55 22.53 -12.07 0.47
C VAL A 55 22.38 -10.91 1.47
N PHE A 56 23.26 -10.90 2.48
CA PHE A 56 23.36 -9.82 3.47
C PHE A 56 24.52 -8.88 3.12
N PHE A 57 24.23 -7.58 3.07
CA PHE A 57 25.19 -6.52 2.77
C PHE A 57 25.40 -5.67 4.03
N LEU A 58 26.66 -5.49 4.43
CA LEU A 58 27.02 -4.60 5.53
C LEU A 58 27.13 -3.17 5.01
N GLU A 59 26.25 -2.28 5.45
CA GLU A 59 26.22 -0.88 5.02
C GLU A 59 26.17 0.07 6.23
N LYS A 60 26.63 1.32 6.05
CA LYS A 60 26.50 2.35 7.09
C LYS A 60 25.03 2.75 7.24
N ARG A 61 24.54 2.85 8.49
CA ARG A 61 23.15 3.23 8.81
C ARG A 61 22.65 4.46 8.04
N ASN A 62 23.46 5.50 7.90
CA ASN A 62 23.06 6.74 7.21
C ASN A 62 22.75 6.53 5.72
N VAL A 63 23.51 5.65 5.05
CA VAL A 63 23.29 5.31 3.64
C VAL A 63 21.99 4.54 3.49
N ILE A 64 21.74 3.57 4.37
CA ILE A 64 20.52 2.77 4.38
C ILE A 64 19.29 3.66 4.58
N VAL A 65 19.32 4.59 5.55
CA VAL A 65 18.22 5.51 5.82
C VAL A 65 17.95 6.43 4.62
N LYS A 66 18.98 7.00 4.00
CA LYS A 66 18.83 7.85 2.80
C LYS A 66 18.16 7.07 1.66
N ASN A 67 18.63 5.85 1.40
CA ASN A 67 18.08 4.98 0.36
C ASN A 67 16.62 4.59 0.65
N LYS A 68 16.30 4.19 1.88
CA LYS A 68 14.91 3.83 2.27
C LYS A 68 13.96 5.03 2.20
N LYS A 69 14.39 6.22 2.64
CA LYS A 69 13.59 7.46 2.51
C LYS A 69 13.32 7.81 1.05
N SER A 70 14.33 7.73 0.19
CA SER A 70 14.16 7.97 -1.25
C SER A 70 13.16 6.99 -1.89
N LYS A 71 13.22 5.71 -1.51
CA LYS A 71 12.24 4.71 -1.98
C LYS A 71 10.84 5.01 -1.48
N LEU A 72 10.69 5.35 -0.19
CA LEU A 72 9.40 5.70 0.39
C LEU A 72 8.77 6.91 -0.31
N LEU A 73 9.57 7.93 -0.64
CA LEU A 73 9.10 9.09 -1.41
C LEU A 73 8.61 8.70 -2.80
N LEU A 74 9.41 7.93 -3.54
CA LEU A 74 9.05 7.48 -4.89
C LEU A 74 7.75 6.65 -4.88
N VAL A 75 7.67 5.67 -3.97
CA VAL A 75 6.50 4.80 -3.83
C VAL A 75 5.28 5.60 -3.38
N GLY A 76 5.46 6.57 -2.48
CA GLY A 76 4.39 7.47 -2.04
C GLY A 76 3.79 8.31 -3.17
N VAL A 77 4.63 8.85 -4.06
CA VAL A 77 4.18 9.63 -5.24
C VAL A 77 3.41 8.74 -6.22
N VAL A 78 3.92 7.55 -6.51
CA VAL A 78 3.23 6.59 -7.40
C VAL A 78 1.90 6.15 -6.80
N HIS A 79 1.86 5.91 -5.49
CA HIS A 79 0.64 5.56 -4.77
C HIS A 79 -0.38 6.69 -4.77
N SER A 80 0.04 7.95 -4.53
CA SER A 80 -0.89 9.08 -4.55
C SER A 80 -1.45 9.35 -5.95
N ALA A 81 -0.60 9.30 -6.99
CA ALA A 81 -1.02 9.46 -8.37
C ALA A 81 -1.96 8.33 -8.82
N GLY A 82 -1.67 7.09 -8.42
CA GLY A 82 -2.49 5.93 -8.78
C GLY A 82 -3.79 5.81 -7.99
N THR A 83 -3.89 6.31 -6.76
CA THR A 83 -5.07 6.06 -5.91
C THR A 83 -6.23 7.03 -6.08
N HIS A 84 -6.05 8.14 -6.81
CA HIS A 84 -7.13 9.06 -7.14
C HIS A 84 -8.22 8.33 -7.95
N GLY A 85 -9.40 8.13 -7.33
CA GLY A 85 -10.56 7.48 -7.96
C GLY A 85 -10.67 5.95 -7.76
N ILE A 86 -9.69 5.30 -7.12
CA ILE A 86 -9.69 3.83 -6.95
C ILE A 86 -10.31 3.40 -5.62
N ARG A 87 -10.25 4.24 -4.59
CA ARG A 87 -10.77 3.91 -3.26
C ARG A 87 -12.30 3.85 -3.28
N ASP A 88 -12.84 2.87 -2.56
CA ASP A 88 -14.28 2.82 -2.30
C ASP A 88 -14.66 4.06 -1.48
N THR A 89 -15.72 4.74 -1.89
CA THR A 89 -16.31 5.82 -1.12
C THR A 89 -16.88 5.29 0.20
N PRO A 90 -17.01 6.13 1.24
CA PRO A 90 -17.61 5.72 2.50
C PRO A 90 -19.00 5.07 2.35
N GLY A 91 -19.80 5.53 1.37
CA GLY A 91 -21.09 4.94 1.04
C GLY A 91 -20.98 3.51 0.47
N GLU A 92 -20.05 3.28 -0.46
CA GLU A 92 -19.77 1.95 -1.00
C GLU A 92 -19.30 0.99 0.10
N LEU A 93 -18.46 1.44 1.02
CA LEU A 93 -17.97 0.64 2.15
C LEU A 93 -19.12 0.23 3.09
N LYS A 94 -20.00 1.17 3.44
CA LYS A 94 -21.16 0.92 4.30
C LYS A 94 -22.17 -0.03 3.64
N GLY A 95 -22.37 0.08 2.33
CA GLY A 95 -23.18 -0.85 1.55
C GLY A 95 -22.61 -2.27 1.55
N LYS A 96 -21.29 -2.41 1.33
CA LYS A 96 -20.59 -3.71 1.38
C LYS A 96 -20.62 -4.34 2.78
N GLU A 97 -20.54 -3.53 3.84
CA GLU A 97 -20.69 -4.00 5.22
C GLU A 97 -22.08 -4.57 5.50
N LYS A 98 -23.14 -3.84 5.13
CA LYS A 98 -24.52 -4.32 5.29
C LYS A 98 -24.77 -5.62 4.51
N LYS A 99 -24.26 -5.70 3.27
CA LYS A 99 -24.37 -6.93 2.45
C LYS A 99 -23.64 -8.12 3.08
N ARG A 100 -22.45 -7.92 3.67
CA ARG A 100 -21.72 -8.97 4.39
C ARG A 100 -22.48 -9.46 5.61
N HIS A 101 -23.09 -8.53 6.36
CA HIS A 101 -23.93 -8.85 7.52
C HIS A 101 -25.15 -9.70 7.11
N ASP A 102 -25.88 -9.29 6.07
CA ASP A 102 -27.07 -10.01 5.61
C ASP A 102 -26.74 -11.41 5.08
N VAL A 103 -25.61 -11.57 4.37
CA VAL A 103 -25.12 -12.89 3.93
C VAL A 103 -24.75 -13.76 5.14
N GLY A 104 -24.09 -13.18 6.16
CA GLY A 104 -23.75 -13.89 7.39
C GLY A 104 -24.98 -14.42 8.13
N LEU A 105 -26.06 -13.64 8.18
CA LEU A 105 -27.34 -14.07 8.76
C LEU A 105 -27.98 -15.21 7.96
N LYS A 106 -27.99 -15.12 6.62
CA LYS A 106 -28.53 -16.18 5.76
C LYS A 106 -27.79 -17.50 5.96
N LEU A 107 -26.46 -17.47 5.98
CA LEU A 107 -25.63 -18.66 6.22
C LEU A 107 -25.87 -19.27 7.61
N ARG A 108 -26.07 -18.42 8.62
CA ARG A 108 -26.42 -18.88 9.98
C ARG A 108 -27.77 -19.59 10.01
N ASN A 109 -28.79 -19.02 9.38
CA ASN A 109 -30.14 -19.57 9.37
C ASN A 109 -30.28 -20.82 8.47
N SER A 110 -29.45 -20.96 7.44
CA SER A 110 -29.40 -22.16 6.58
C SER A 110 -28.58 -23.31 7.16
N SER A 111 -27.92 -23.10 8.31
CA SER A 111 -27.12 -24.09 9.02
C SER A 111 -27.84 -24.67 10.25
N GLN A 112 -29.12 -24.30 10.45
CA GLN A 112 -30.06 -24.89 11.42
C GLN A 112 -31.09 -25.74 10.67
#